data_AF-A0A7K5ICL5-F1
#
_entry.id   AF-A0A7K5ICL5-F1
#
_cell.length_a   1.000
_cell.length_b   1.000
_cell.length_c   1.000
_cell.angle_alpha   90.00
_cell.angle_beta   90.00
_cell.angle_gamma   90.00
#
_symmetry.space_group_name_H-M   'P 1'
#
loop_
_entity.id
_entity.type
_entity.pdbx_description
1 polymer ?
#
loop_
_entity_poly.entity_id
_entity_poly.type
_entity_poly.pdbx_seq_one_letter_code
_entity_poly.pdbx_strand_id
1 'polypeptide(L)' 'GLQESMLETVIPRGDGDRVMVVLGEHAGRVGRILEREPARSQVLVQLQREAGRVVQLDYDAVCHYVGGAEDD' A
#
# COMPACT_ATOMS: atom_id res chain seq x y z
N GLY A 1 14.91 18.97 -27.04
CA GLY A 1 14.88 17.51 -26.84
C GLY A 1 15.34 17.27 -25.43
N LEU A 2 14.42 16.90 -24.53
CA LEU A 2 14.77 16.61 -23.15
C LEU A 2 15.01 15.11 -23.06
N GLN A 3 16.25 14.76 -22.74
CA GLN A 3 16.70 13.41 -22.48
C GLN A 3 16.09 13.01 -21.14
N GLU A 4 15.03 12.20 -21.17
CA GLU A 4 14.38 11.70 -19.97
C GLU A 4 15.28 10.63 -19.34
N SER A 5 16.11 11.11 -18.41
CA SER A 5 16.95 10.27 -17.57
C SER A 5 16.12 9.18 -16.90
N MET A 6 16.51 7.93 -17.14
CA MET A 6 16.16 6.79 -16.29
C MET A 6 16.49 7.15 -14.84
N LEU A 7 15.47 7.39 -14.03
CA LEU A 7 15.58 7.56 -12.59
C LEU A 7 14.67 6.50 -11.96
N GLU A 8 15.33 5.57 -11.26
CA GLU A 8 14.80 4.65 -10.25
C GLU A 8 13.45 5.10 -9.69
N THR A 9 12.46 4.19 -9.72
CA THR A 9 11.03 4.49 -9.62
C THR A 9 10.71 5.56 -8.58
N VAL A 10 10.44 6.75 -9.10
CA VAL A 10 9.82 7.88 -8.41
C VAL A 10 8.52 7.40 -7.78
N ILE A 11 8.49 7.14 -6.47
CA ILE A 11 7.22 7.11 -5.73
C ILE A 11 7.35 7.94 -4.45
N PRO A 12 7.13 9.25 -4.54
CA PRO A 12 6.50 9.93 -3.41
C PRO A 12 5.40 10.87 -3.90
N ARG A 13 4.11 10.53 -3.71
CA ARG A 13 2.95 11.47 -3.63
C ARG A 13 1.69 10.78 -3.07
N GLY A 14 1.74 10.38 -1.82
CA GLY A 14 0.64 9.73 -1.12
C GLY A 14 1.11 9.00 0.13
N ASP A 15 1.88 9.68 0.97
CA ASP A 15 2.28 9.19 2.27
C ASP A 15 1.05 8.85 3.12
N GLY A 16 0.80 7.56 3.37
CA GLY A 16 -0.06 7.18 4.50
C GLY A 16 -1.43 6.65 4.16
N ASP A 17 -1.70 6.33 2.89
CA ASP A 17 -2.94 5.67 2.53
C ASP A 17 -3.02 4.32 3.26
N ARG A 18 -3.88 4.29 4.28
CA ARG A 18 -4.12 3.10 5.08
C ARG A 18 -4.96 2.19 4.21
N VAL A 19 -4.57 0.94 4.16
CA VAL A 19 -5.36 -0.10 3.50
C VAL A 19 -5.61 -1.23 4.47
N MET A 20 -6.80 -1.80 4.35
CA MET A 20 -7.12 -3.04 5.02
C MET A 20 -6.96 -4.16 4.01
N VAL A 21 -6.21 -5.18 4.39
CA VAL A 21 -6.17 -6.42 3.63
C VAL A 21 -7.51 -7.11 3.84
N VAL A 22 -8.20 -7.43 2.75
CA VAL A 22 -9.52 -8.06 2.76
C VAL A 22 -9.48 -9.51 2.28
N LEU A 23 -8.39 -9.93 1.63
CA LEU A 23 -8.21 -11.30 1.12
C LEU A 23 -6.83 -11.87 1.51
N GLY A 24 -6.72 -13.21 1.56
CA GLY A 24 -5.48 -13.93 1.85
C GLY A 24 -5.17 -14.10 3.34
N GLU A 25 -3.94 -14.52 3.66
CA GLU A 25 -3.50 -14.83 5.04
C GLU A 25 -3.51 -13.62 5.98
N HIS A 26 -3.38 -12.42 5.41
CA HIS A 26 -3.33 -11.16 6.14
C HIS A 26 -4.71 -10.46 6.24
N ALA A 27 -5.79 -11.09 5.80
CA ALA A 27 -7.14 -10.51 5.84
C ALA A 27 -7.52 -9.99 7.24
N GLY A 28 -8.13 -8.81 7.28
CA GLY A 28 -8.47 -8.07 8.51
C GLY A 28 -7.31 -7.24 9.09
N ARG A 29 -6.09 -7.31 8.53
CA ARG A 29 -4.96 -6.49 8.98
C ARG A 29 -4.96 -5.16 8.26
N VAL A 30 -4.69 -4.10 9.02
CA VAL A 30 -4.50 -2.75 8.48
C VAL A 30 -3.01 -2.50 8.31
N GLY A 31 -2.64 -1.99 7.14
CA GLY A 31 -1.30 -1.57 6.81
C GLY A 31 -1.29 -0.25 6.07
N ARG A 32 -0.10 0.20 5.75
CA ARG A 32 0.15 1.42 4.98
C ARG A 32 0.79 1.03 3.66
N ILE A 33 0.31 1.61 2.57
CA ILE A 33 0.97 1.41 1.28
C ILE A 33 2.35 2.09 1.31
N LEU A 34 3.39 1.32 1.01
CA LEU A 34 4.74 1.81 0.77
C LEU A 34 4.96 2.09 -0.70
N GLU A 35 4.57 1.14 -1.55
CA GLU A 35 4.78 1.22 -3.00
C GLU A 35 3.60 0.62 -3.76
N ARG A 36 3.34 1.17 -4.93
CA ARG A 36 2.22 0.81 -5.82
C ARG A 36 2.81 0.37 -7.14
N GLU A 37 2.55 -0.87 -7.53
CA GLU A 37 3.04 -1.46 -8.78
C GLU A 37 1.86 -1.72 -9.74
N PRO A 38 1.29 -0.67 -10.36
CA PRO A 38 0.13 -0.82 -11.24
C PRO A 38 0.44 -1.68 -12.47
N ALA A 39 1.69 -1.72 -12.93
CA ALA A 39 2.12 -2.58 -14.03
C ALA A 39 1.92 -4.07 -13.73
N ARG A 40 1.95 -4.47 -12.45
CA ARG A 40 1.72 -5.84 -11.98
C ARG A 40 0.39 -6.02 -11.25
N SER A 41 -0.41 -4.95 -11.14
CA SER A 41 -1.61 -4.93 -10.28
C SER A 41 -1.34 -5.28 -8.81
N GLN A 42 -0.16 -4.89 -8.31
CA GLN A 42 0.31 -5.21 -6.97
C GLN A 42 0.65 -3.96 -6.16
N VAL A 43 0.72 -4.12 -4.85
CA VAL A 43 0.96 -3.06 -3.88
C VAL A 43 1.75 -3.61 -2.70
N LEU A 44 2.78 -2.89 -2.28
CA LEU A 44 3.55 -3.20 -1.08
C LEU A 44 2.88 -2.51 0.10
N VAL A 45 2.47 -3.32 1.07
CA VAL A 45 1.79 -2.88 2.28
C VAL A 45 2.65 -3.22 3.48
N GLN A 46 2.93 -2.21 4.30
CA GLN A 46 3.55 -2.39 5.60
C GLN A 46 2.48 -2.62 6.66
N LEU A 47 2.45 -3.82 7.21
CA LEU A 47 1.53 -4.21 8.27
C LEU A 47 1.97 -3.59 9.60
N GLN A 48 1.12 -2.75 10.18
CA GLN A 48 1.42 -2.04 11.42
C GLN A 48 1.47 -3.00 12.63
N ARG A 49 0.68 -4.07 12.61
CA ARG A 49 0.60 -5.05 13.73
C ARG A 49 1.74 -6.09 13.74
N GLU A 50 2.52 -6.21 12.67
CA GLU A 50 3.61 -7.20 12.53
C GLU A 50 4.98 -6.53 12.55
N ALA A 51 5.22 -5.62 13.50
CA ALA A 51 6.51 -4.93 13.64
C ALA A 51 6.99 -4.23 12.35
N GLY A 52 6.07 -3.76 11.51
CA GLY A 52 6.40 -3.14 10.24
C GLY A 52 6.80 -4.12 9.13
N ARG A 53 6.37 -5.38 9.21
CA ARG A 53 6.53 -6.37 8.13
C ARG A 53 5.91 -5.83 6.84
N VAL A 54 6.68 -5.90 5.76
CA VAL A 54 6.24 -5.50 4.42
C VAL A 54 5.79 -6.74 3.67
N VAL A 55 4.59 -6.70 3.13
CA VAL A 55 4.01 -7.75 2.30
C VAL A 55 3.57 -7.17 0.97
N GLN A 56 3.77 -7.94 -0.09
CA GLN A 56 3.28 -7.60 -1.42
C GLN A 56 1.94 -8.29 -1.63
N LEU A 57 0.92 -7.50 -1.94
CA LEU A 57 -0.45 -7.95 -2.12
C LEU A 57 -0.98 -7.44 -3.45
N ASP A 58 -1.97 -8.13 -4.00
CA ASP A 58 -2.70 -7.64 -5.16
C ASP A 58 -3.65 -6.50 -4.76
N TYR A 59 -3.94 -5.59 -5.70
CA TYR A 59 -4.93 -4.54 -5.46
C TYR A 59 -6.31 -5.09 -5.10
N ASP A 60 -6.67 -6.27 -5.59
CA ASP A 60 -7.94 -6.94 -5.26
C ASP A 60 -7.95 -7.43 -3.80
N ALA A 61 -6.78 -7.73 -3.24
CA ALA A 61 -6.63 -8.22 -1.88
C ALA A 61 -6.64 -7.12 -0.82
N VAL A 62 -6.64 -5.84 -1.23
CA VAL A 62 -6.63 -4.70 -0.32
C VAL A 62 -7.73 -3.71 -0.67
N CYS A 63 -8.27 -3.05 0.35
CA CYS A 63 -9.22 -1.96 0.17
C CYS A 63 -8.74 -0.73 0.92
N HIS A 64 -9.08 0.44 0.40
CA HIS A 64 -8.78 1.70 1.06
C HIS A 64 -9.45 1.73 2.45
N TYR A 65 -8.63 1.90 3.49
CA TYR A 65 -9.08 2.04 4.87
C TYR A 65 -9.22 3.52 5.18
N VAL A 66 -10.43 4.03 5.03
CA VAL A 66 -10.75 5.45 5.27
C VAL A 66 -10.65 5.83 6.75
N GLY A 67 -10.53 4.85 7.66
CA GLY A 67 -10.67 5.06 9.09
C GLY A 67 -12.10 5.48 9.41
N GLY A 68 -12.81 4.69 10.20
CA GLY A 68 -13.87 5.31 10.99
C GLY A 68 -13.18 6.41 11.80
N ALA A 69 -13.59 7.67 11.61
CA ALA A 69 -13.52 8.59 12.72
C ALA A 69 -14.22 7.85 13.86
N GLU A 70 -13.44 7.34 14.82
CA GLU A 70 -13.98 7.14 16.15
C GLU A 70 -14.25 8.57 16.63
N ASP A 71 -15.47 9.01 16.30
CA ASP A 71 -16.22 10.01 17.02
C ASP A 71 -16.30 9.51 18.47
N ASP A 72 -15.42 10.01 19.33
CA ASP A 72 -15.65 10.16 20.77
C ASP A 72 -14.85 11.36 21.31
#